data_AF-A0A4Q2DRI4-F1
#
_entry.id   AF-A0A4Q2DRI4-F1
#
_cell.length_a   1.000
_cell.length_b   1.000
_cell.length_c   1.000
_cell.angle_alpha   90.00
_cell.angle_beta   90.00
_cell.angle_gamma   90.00
#
_symmetry.space_group_name_H-M   'P 1'
#
loop_
_entity.id
_entity.type
_entity.pdbx_description
1 polymer ?
#
loop_
_entity_poly.entity_id
_entity_poly.type
_entity_poly.pdbx_seq_one_letter_code
_entity_poly.pdbx_strand_id
1 'polypeptide(L)'
;MSKFVLYILAALIATVAAAPVRHRRGTTCRKPVTTVVLDVPTGTTLAATVPTNTPADDDAPSSTRTSSSGPAAAAPTNSRPAGTTTRAADDDESTSTRAAGTSTRAASSSSAAPPASTGGAIGGLLRNLFPAGSANSWTTSPSAGNALPLSDGTFRPTNVLRSVPHRYTNAPDGKRAIQAHYPRGSYTFGHNPQGGFSFYAPGPLNLENAKEATFAYSVFFPEGFNFQLGGKLPGLYGGNSDAEAVGCSGGRRDDGCFSARLMWRGQGRGEFYTYFPPSAPANQKLCNVAPSSHCNPTYGASVGTGSFTFPTGRWTTVAERVKLNDAGQANGEIELFVDGRSVINVSGLVLRTSNAGKFRGMQMQTFFGGSKPEFASPKDQDVYFSDFSVAITEGF
;
A
#
# COMPACT_ATOMS: atom_id res chain seq x y z
N MET A 1 -36.98 -49.17 -38.62
CA MET A 1 -37.47 -47.77 -38.65
C MET A 1 -36.44 -46.96 -37.86
N SER A 2 -35.57 -46.12 -38.42
CA SER A 2 -35.73 -45.09 -39.47
C SER A 2 -36.81 -44.08 -39.07
N LYS A 3 -36.53 -42.78 -38.89
CA LYS A 3 -35.57 -41.93 -39.62
C LYS A 3 -34.77 -40.94 -38.73
N PHE A 4 -33.61 -40.51 -39.22
CA PHE A 4 -32.98 -39.23 -38.86
C PHE A 4 -33.85 -38.04 -39.34
N VAL A 5 -33.82 -36.91 -38.61
CA VAL A 5 -34.06 -35.57 -39.18
C VAL A 5 -33.06 -34.59 -38.57
N LEU A 6 -32.33 -33.88 -39.42
CA LEU A 6 -31.37 -32.81 -39.12
C LEU A 6 -31.74 -31.63 -40.02
N TYR A 7 -32.07 -30.45 -39.45
CA TYR A 7 -32.19 -29.13 -40.12
C TYR A 7 -32.50 -28.07 -39.03
N ILE A 8 -32.13 -26.79 -39.14
CA ILE A 8 -31.04 -26.12 -39.88
C ILE A 8 -30.68 -24.82 -39.12
N LEU A 9 -29.46 -24.29 -39.27
CA LEU A 9 -29.08 -23.00 -38.70
C LEU A 9 -29.51 -21.84 -39.62
N ALA A 10 -30.22 -20.84 -39.10
CA ALA A 10 -30.59 -19.63 -39.83
C ALA A 10 -30.05 -18.37 -39.12
N ALA A 11 -28.97 -17.80 -39.63
CA ALA A 11 -28.42 -16.53 -39.15
C ALA A 11 -29.02 -15.36 -39.95
N LEU A 12 -29.61 -14.38 -39.26
CA LEU A 12 -30.15 -13.19 -39.91
C LEU A 12 -29.06 -12.12 -40.04
N ILE A 13 -28.57 -11.89 -41.26
CA ILE A 13 -27.65 -10.78 -41.57
C ILE A 13 -28.48 -9.59 -42.06
N ALA A 14 -28.42 -8.47 -41.34
CA ALA A 14 -29.03 -7.21 -41.75
C ALA A 14 -27.95 -6.27 -42.32
N THR A 15 -27.84 -6.20 -43.65
CA THR A 15 -27.01 -5.22 -44.36
C THR A 15 -27.83 -4.00 -44.77
N VAL A 16 -27.31 -2.80 -44.54
CA VAL A 16 -27.91 -1.54 -45.02
C VAL A 16 -26.83 -0.65 -45.64
N ALA A 17 -26.99 -0.37 -46.93
CA ALA A 17 -26.27 0.63 -47.73
C ALA A 17 -27.19 1.03 -48.90
N ALA A 18 -27.13 2.23 -49.52
CA ALA A 18 -26.34 3.43 -49.24
C ALA A 18 -27.30 4.65 -49.07
N ALA A 19 -26.99 5.95 -49.24
CA ALA A 19 -26.30 6.64 -50.33
C ALA A 19 -25.94 8.10 -49.91
N PRO A 20 -25.16 8.89 -50.71
CA PRO A 20 -24.43 10.07 -50.21
C PRO A 20 -25.11 11.43 -50.46
N VAL A 21 -24.62 12.46 -49.75
CA VAL A 21 -24.90 13.89 -50.03
C VAL A 21 -23.58 14.65 -50.27
N ARG A 22 -23.64 15.68 -51.12
CA ARG A 22 -22.50 16.31 -51.82
C ARG A 22 -21.66 17.28 -50.96
N HIS A 23 -20.35 17.34 -51.26
CA HIS A 23 -19.53 18.53 -51.00
C HIS A 23 -20.05 19.79 -51.71
N ARG A 24 -19.82 20.96 -51.12
CA ARG A 24 -19.63 22.24 -51.84
C ARG A 24 -18.41 22.98 -51.29
N ARG A 25 -17.72 23.72 -52.16
CA ARG A 25 -16.66 24.68 -51.82
C ARG A 25 -17.25 26.09 -51.64
N GLY A 26 -16.59 26.93 -50.85
CA GLY A 26 -16.90 28.35 -50.64
C GLY A 26 -16.22 28.86 -49.38
N THR A 27 -14.97 29.34 -49.46
CA THR A 27 -14.55 30.75 -49.64
C THR A 27 -14.52 31.57 -48.34
N THR A 28 -13.44 32.33 -48.18
CA THR A 28 -13.06 33.08 -46.96
C THR A 28 -13.79 34.40 -46.80
N CYS A 29 -14.03 34.81 -45.54
CA CYS A 29 -14.06 36.24 -45.18
C CYS A 29 -13.65 36.46 -43.71
N ARG A 30 -13.36 37.71 -43.32
CA ARG A 30 -12.79 38.09 -42.01
C ARG A 30 -13.76 38.98 -41.21
N LYS A 31 -13.97 38.62 -39.93
CA LYS A 31 -14.23 39.55 -38.79
C LYS A 31 -15.53 40.40 -38.88
N PRO A 32 -15.94 41.16 -37.83
CA PRO A 32 -15.27 41.44 -36.56
C PRO A 32 -15.98 40.89 -35.29
N VAL A 33 -15.41 41.25 -34.14
CA VAL A 33 -15.93 41.01 -32.79
C VAL A 33 -16.98 42.06 -32.45
N THR A 34 -18.05 41.66 -31.74
CA THR A 34 -18.91 42.57 -30.97
C THR A 34 -19.06 42.03 -29.56
N THR A 35 -18.58 42.78 -28.58
CA THR A 35 -18.80 42.47 -27.15
C THR A 35 -20.21 42.86 -26.76
N VAL A 36 -20.95 41.96 -26.13
CA VAL A 36 -22.20 42.29 -25.43
C VAL A 36 -21.98 41.99 -23.95
N VAL A 37 -21.89 43.04 -23.15
CA VAL A 37 -22.02 42.93 -21.69
C VAL A 37 -23.52 42.99 -21.38
N LEU A 38 -24.02 41.97 -20.69
CA LEU A 38 -25.29 42.01 -19.99
C LEU A 38 -25.00 41.70 -18.53
N ASP A 39 -25.59 42.50 -17.65
CA ASP A 39 -25.27 42.63 -16.23
C ASP A 39 -26.60 42.65 -15.43
N VAL A 40 -26.51 42.54 -14.09
CA VAL A 40 -27.63 42.65 -13.12
C VAL A 40 -28.61 41.44 -13.10
N PRO A 41 -29.19 41.01 -11.96
CA PRO A 41 -28.96 41.37 -10.54
C PRO A 41 -28.50 40.20 -9.64
N THR A 42 -28.24 40.50 -8.37
CA THR A 42 -28.10 39.55 -7.25
C THR A 42 -29.39 39.39 -6.43
N GLY A 43 -29.53 38.27 -5.71
CA GLY A 43 -30.69 37.91 -4.87
C GLY A 43 -31.37 36.62 -5.36
N THR A 44 -31.86 35.71 -4.51
CA THR A 44 -32.01 35.71 -3.04
C THR A 44 -31.86 34.27 -2.50
N THR A 45 -31.62 34.13 -1.19
CA THR A 45 -31.42 32.86 -0.47
C THR A 45 -32.57 31.84 -0.61
N LEU A 46 -32.22 30.58 -0.87
CA LEU A 46 -32.98 29.41 -0.43
C LEU A 46 -32.03 28.39 0.19
N ALA A 47 -32.32 27.94 1.41
CA ALA A 47 -31.59 26.87 2.08
C ALA A 47 -32.21 25.51 1.71
N ALA A 48 -31.40 24.57 1.20
CA ALA A 48 -31.85 23.21 0.95
C ALA A 48 -31.74 22.38 2.24
N THR A 49 -32.88 22.06 2.85
CA THR A 49 -32.95 21.29 4.10
C THR A 49 -32.53 19.83 3.89
N VAL A 50 -31.68 19.31 4.78
CA VAL A 50 -31.30 17.89 4.81
C VAL A 50 -32.43 17.06 5.45
N PRO A 51 -32.95 16.00 4.80
CA PRO A 51 -33.85 15.06 5.45
C PRO A 51 -33.06 14.15 6.40
N THR A 52 -33.23 14.36 7.70
CA THR A 52 -32.70 13.47 8.75
C THR A 52 -33.61 12.26 8.94
N ASN A 53 -33.17 11.09 8.50
CA ASN A 53 -33.83 9.83 8.84
C ASN A 53 -33.39 9.37 10.25
N THR A 54 -34.22 9.63 11.25
CA THR A 54 -34.15 8.97 12.56
C THR A 54 -34.77 7.58 12.44
N PRO A 55 -34.17 6.50 13.02
CA PRO A 55 -34.85 5.22 13.15
C PRO A 55 -36.06 5.34 14.08
N ALA A 56 -37.11 4.57 13.81
CA ALA A 56 -38.17 4.33 14.80
C ALA A 56 -37.73 3.20 15.74
N ASP A 57 -38.05 3.34 17.03
CA ASP A 57 -38.11 2.21 17.95
C ASP A 57 -39.31 1.32 17.58
N ASP A 58 -39.19 0.01 17.80
CA ASP A 58 -40.34 -0.88 17.90
C ASP A 58 -40.01 -2.00 18.91
N ASP A 59 -41.00 -2.36 19.73
CA ASP A 59 -40.75 -2.99 21.03
C ASP A 59 -40.73 -4.53 21.00
N ALA A 60 -40.19 -5.13 22.06
CA ALA A 60 -40.23 -6.58 22.25
C ALA A 60 -41.57 -7.07 22.82
N PRO A 61 -41.82 -8.39 22.80
CA PRO A 61 -42.28 -8.99 24.05
C PRO A 61 -41.44 -10.21 24.51
N SER A 62 -41.49 -10.46 25.82
CA SER A 62 -40.65 -11.42 26.56
C SER A 62 -41.41 -12.70 26.95
N SER A 63 -40.67 -13.80 27.19
CA SER A 63 -41.21 -14.98 27.90
C SER A 63 -40.20 -15.78 28.75
N THR A 64 -39.60 -15.13 29.77
CA THR A 64 -39.42 -15.61 31.17
C THR A 64 -38.72 -16.96 31.54
N ARG A 65 -38.18 -17.01 32.79
CA ARG A 65 -37.69 -18.17 33.60
C ARG A 65 -36.23 -18.57 33.31
N THR A 66 -35.24 -18.57 34.23
CA THR A 66 -35.17 -18.67 35.73
C THR A 66 -35.61 -20.06 36.25
N SER A 67 -34.91 -20.80 37.11
CA SER A 67 -33.93 -20.45 38.18
C SER A 67 -32.92 -21.61 38.43
N SER A 68 -31.63 -21.36 38.70
CA SER A 68 -30.95 -21.35 40.03
C SER A 68 -30.52 -22.69 40.67
N SER A 69 -29.20 -22.92 40.82
CA SER A 69 -28.54 -23.43 42.04
C SER A 69 -27.00 -23.49 41.91
N GLY A 70 -26.28 -23.32 43.01
CA GLY A 70 -24.86 -23.66 43.22
C GLY A 70 -24.67 -23.96 44.72
N PRO A 71 -23.51 -23.69 45.36
CA PRO A 71 -22.11 -23.81 44.93
C PRO A 71 -21.30 -24.69 45.93
N ALA A 72 -20.02 -25.00 45.65
CA ALA A 72 -19.00 -25.34 46.68
C ALA A 72 -17.60 -25.50 46.04
N ALA A 73 -16.55 -25.45 46.87
CA ALA A 73 -15.16 -25.70 46.48
C ALA A 73 -14.45 -26.62 47.50
N ALA A 74 -13.48 -27.43 47.04
CA ALA A 74 -12.55 -28.14 47.91
C ALA A 74 -11.26 -28.55 47.18
N ALA A 75 -10.16 -28.51 47.93
CA ALA A 75 -8.88 -29.20 47.75
C ALA A 75 -8.43 -29.60 49.19
N PRO A 76 -7.30 -30.32 49.45
CA PRO A 76 -6.21 -30.73 48.55
C PRO A 76 -5.69 -32.18 48.84
N THR A 77 -4.38 -32.42 48.57
CA THR A 77 -3.45 -33.45 49.12
C THR A 77 -3.01 -34.63 48.23
N ASN A 78 -1.83 -35.17 48.57
CA ASN A 78 -0.99 -36.08 47.79
C ASN A 78 -1.20 -37.56 48.15
N SER A 79 -0.80 -38.47 47.26
CA SER A 79 0.24 -39.48 47.57
C SER A 79 0.65 -40.32 46.35
N ARG A 80 1.81 -40.99 46.47
CA ARG A 80 2.44 -41.91 45.49
C ARG A 80 2.93 -43.15 46.23
N PRO A 81 2.89 -44.34 45.62
CA PRO A 81 3.90 -45.38 45.85
C PRO A 81 4.61 -45.83 44.56
N ALA A 82 5.56 -46.77 44.67
CA ALA A 82 6.34 -47.33 43.56
C ALA A 82 6.86 -48.77 43.86
N GLY A 83 7.23 -49.52 42.82
CA GLY A 83 7.82 -50.88 42.80
C GLY A 83 7.81 -51.40 41.35
N THR A 84 8.88 -51.71 40.60
CA THR A 84 10.07 -52.62 40.79
C THR A 84 9.64 -54.09 40.95
N THR A 85 10.23 -55.15 40.33
CA THR A 85 11.55 -55.48 39.70
C THR A 85 11.32 -56.38 38.43
N THR A 86 12.23 -56.95 37.61
CA THR A 86 13.71 -57.02 37.34
C THR A 86 13.89 -57.39 35.81
N ARG A 87 15.00 -57.82 35.15
CA ARG A 87 16.43 -58.21 35.37
C ARG A 87 17.24 -57.96 34.05
N ALA A 88 18.57 -57.79 34.04
CA ALA A 88 19.69 -58.72 33.67
C ALA A 88 19.63 -59.42 32.28
N ALA A 89 20.73 -59.70 31.56
CA ALA A 89 22.19 -59.70 31.84
C ALA A 89 22.99 -59.35 30.55
N ASP A 90 24.08 -58.56 30.54
CA ASP A 90 25.54 -58.86 30.77
C ASP A 90 26.21 -59.46 29.49
N ASP A 91 27.50 -59.35 29.09
CA ASP A 91 28.83 -58.88 29.62
C ASP A 91 29.55 -58.00 28.53
N ASP A 92 30.46 -57.04 28.77
CA ASP A 92 31.92 -57.04 29.18
C ASP A 92 32.93 -57.51 28.08
N GLU A 93 34.23 -57.10 27.96
CA GLU A 93 35.16 -56.30 28.77
C GLU A 93 36.25 -55.53 27.91
N SER A 94 37.50 -55.28 28.40
CA SER A 94 38.51 -54.30 27.89
C SER A 94 39.60 -54.84 26.89
N THR A 95 40.78 -54.26 26.51
CA THR A 95 41.59 -53.05 26.89
C THR A 95 42.60 -52.58 25.78
N SER A 96 43.12 -51.33 25.90
CA SER A 96 44.54 -50.87 25.70
C SER A 96 45.26 -50.65 24.32
N THR A 97 45.87 -49.45 24.16
CA THR A 97 47.08 -49.05 23.34
C THR A 97 47.02 -49.15 21.79
N ARG A 98 47.70 -48.32 20.96
CA ARG A 98 48.92 -47.46 21.11
C ARG A 98 49.02 -46.32 20.05
N ALA A 99 49.43 -45.11 20.48
CA ALA A 99 50.20 -44.01 19.82
C ALA A 99 50.06 -43.57 18.33
N ALA A 100 50.15 -42.22 18.18
CA ALA A 100 50.75 -41.42 17.09
C ALA A 100 49.95 -41.11 15.79
N GLY A 101 49.90 -39.82 15.42
CA GLY A 101 49.25 -39.30 14.21
C GLY A 101 49.23 -37.76 14.16
N THR A 102 50.37 -37.11 13.93
CA THR A 102 50.53 -35.65 13.99
C THR A 102 49.93 -34.94 12.78
N SER A 103 49.09 -33.91 13.00
CA SER A 103 48.99 -32.78 12.05
C SER A 103 48.57 -31.48 12.73
N THR A 104 49.09 -30.37 12.23
CA THR A 104 49.02 -29.03 12.81
C THR A 104 47.83 -28.21 12.31
N ARG A 105 47.23 -27.40 13.19
CA ARG A 105 47.24 -25.93 13.00
C ARG A 105 46.94 -25.17 14.30
N ALA A 106 47.44 -23.94 14.38
CA ALA A 106 47.39 -23.11 15.58
C ALA A 106 46.07 -22.32 15.69
N ALA A 107 45.72 -21.95 16.93
CA ALA A 107 44.77 -20.88 17.20
C ALA A 107 45.43 -19.51 17.01
N SER A 108 44.66 -18.51 16.54
CA SER A 108 45.09 -17.11 16.50
C SER A 108 43.92 -16.19 16.84
N SER A 109 44.05 -15.45 17.94
CA SER A 109 43.03 -14.51 18.44
C SER A 109 43.36 -13.06 18.06
N SER A 110 42.62 -12.51 17.11
CA SER A 110 42.58 -11.08 16.76
C SER A 110 41.43 -10.83 15.76
N SER A 111 40.80 -9.67 15.67
CA SER A 111 40.77 -8.49 16.57
C SER A 111 39.40 -7.81 16.42
N ALA A 112 39.03 -6.91 17.34
CA ALA A 112 37.77 -6.18 17.23
C ALA A 112 37.79 -5.24 16.00
N ALA A 113 36.73 -5.27 15.20
CA ALA A 113 36.58 -4.37 14.06
C ALA A 113 36.32 -2.92 14.53
N PRO A 114 36.97 -1.90 13.93
CA PRO A 114 36.69 -0.51 14.26
C PRO A 114 35.31 -0.07 13.77
N PRO A 115 34.68 0.95 14.40
CA PRO A 115 33.41 1.48 13.95
C PRO A 115 33.53 2.08 12.54
N ALA A 116 32.55 1.81 11.68
CA ALA A 116 32.53 2.32 10.31
C ALA A 116 32.44 3.86 10.29
N SER A 117 33.28 4.50 9.47
CA SER A 117 33.37 5.97 9.41
C SER A 117 32.17 6.60 8.71
N THR A 118 31.67 7.69 9.29
CA THR A 118 30.46 8.43 8.86
C THR A 118 30.65 9.28 7.58
N GLY A 119 31.61 8.93 6.72
CA GLY A 119 31.99 9.70 5.53
C GLY A 119 31.34 9.29 4.20
N GLY A 120 30.69 8.12 4.11
CA GLY A 120 30.26 7.52 2.83
C GLY A 120 28.75 7.53 2.52
N ALA A 121 27.89 7.88 3.47
CA ALA A 121 26.46 7.54 3.41
C ALA A 121 25.64 8.31 2.34
N ILE A 122 26.05 9.54 2.00
CA ILE A 122 25.25 10.50 1.20
C ILE A 122 24.99 9.97 -0.23
N GLY A 123 25.99 9.33 -0.84
CA GLY A 123 25.84 8.71 -2.17
C GLY A 123 25.05 7.39 -2.18
N GLY A 124 24.81 6.78 -1.02
CA GLY A 124 24.02 5.56 -0.87
C GLY A 124 22.52 5.85 -0.83
N LEU A 125 22.09 6.81 0.00
CA LEU A 125 20.66 7.12 0.18
C LEU A 125 19.98 7.55 -1.13
N LEU A 126 20.63 8.38 -1.95
CA LEU A 126 20.06 8.78 -3.25
C LEU A 126 19.90 7.60 -4.23
N ARG A 127 20.77 6.59 -4.19
CA ARG A 127 20.61 5.37 -4.99
C ARG A 127 19.43 4.53 -4.53
N ASN A 128 19.16 4.50 -3.23
CA ASN A 128 18.01 3.79 -2.65
C ASN A 128 16.68 4.51 -2.92
N LEU A 129 16.69 5.84 -3.05
CA LEU A 129 15.53 6.66 -3.39
C LEU A 129 15.23 6.68 -4.90
N PHE A 130 16.25 6.49 -5.73
CA PHE A 130 16.15 6.51 -7.19
C PHE A 130 16.77 5.25 -7.85
N PRO A 131 16.29 4.04 -7.52
CA PRO A 131 16.87 2.78 -8.02
C PRO A 131 16.79 2.63 -9.55
N ALA A 132 15.80 3.26 -10.18
CA ALA A 132 15.61 3.29 -11.64
C ALA A 132 16.13 4.59 -12.31
N GLY A 133 16.86 5.43 -11.57
CA GLY A 133 17.39 6.71 -12.05
C GLY A 133 16.57 7.95 -11.65
N SER A 134 17.15 9.13 -11.87
CA SER A 134 16.69 10.40 -11.30
C SER A 134 16.73 11.59 -12.28
N ALA A 135 16.90 11.36 -13.58
CA ALA A 135 17.15 12.42 -14.57
C ALA A 135 16.04 13.49 -14.65
N ASN A 136 14.80 13.11 -14.38
CA ASN A 136 13.65 14.02 -14.24
C ASN A 136 12.98 13.75 -12.88
N SER A 137 13.45 14.41 -11.81
CA SER A 137 13.06 14.09 -10.44
C SER A 137 13.06 15.28 -9.48
N TRP A 138 12.48 15.06 -8.30
CA TRP A 138 12.64 15.92 -7.12
C TRP A 138 12.76 15.06 -5.86
N THR A 139 13.33 15.64 -4.80
CA THR A 139 13.45 15.00 -3.48
C THR A 139 13.41 16.03 -2.36
N THR A 140 12.95 15.62 -1.17
CA THR A 140 13.17 16.34 0.10
C THR A 140 14.35 15.80 0.90
N SER A 141 15.13 14.86 0.34
CA SER A 141 16.32 14.29 0.99
C SER A 141 17.47 15.29 0.96
N PRO A 142 18.01 15.74 2.12
CA PRO A 142 19.14 16.68 2.17
C PRO A 142 20.47 16.07 1.66
N SER A 143 20.46 14.81 1.19
CA SER A 143 21.59 14.23 0.45
C SER A 143 21.70 14.75 -0.99
N ALA A 144 20.66 15.39 -1.54
CA ALA A 144 20.73 16.05 -2.84
C ALA A 144 21.02 17.56 -2.69
N GLY A 145 21.95 18.08 -3.50
CA GLY A 145 22.32 19.50 -3.48
C GLY A 145 21.22 20.48 -3.92
N ASN A 146 20.13 19.97 -4.50
CA ASN A 146 18.94 20.71 -4.93
C ASN A 146 17.65 20.24 -4.21
N ALA A 147 17.78 19.69 -2.98
CA ALA A 147 16.65 19.21 -2.20
C ALA A 147 15.60 20.30 -1.93
N LEU A 148 14.32 19.93 -2.07
CA LEU A 148 13.19 20.79 -1.75
C LEU A 148 12.81 20.70 -0.25
N PRO A 149 12.23 21.74 0.36
CA PRO A 149 11.85 21.69 1.77
C PRO A 149 10.78 20.61 2.05
N LEU A 150 10.99 19.81 3.10
CA LEU A 150 9.97 18.87 3.59
C LEU A 150 8.79 19.66 4.19
N SER A 151 7.78 19.94 3.36
CA SER A 151 6.70 20.88 3.66
C SER A 151 5.48 20.74 2.73
N ASP A 152 4.34 21.27 3.16
CA ASP A 152 3.12 21.32 2.34
C ASP A 152 3.27 22.19 1.09
N GLY A 153 4.20 23.15 1.08
CA GLY A 153 4.54 23.93 -0.13
C GLY A 153 5.13 23.07 -1.25
N THR A 154 5.88 22.02 -0.90
CA THR A 154 6.42 21.05 -1.85
C THR A 154 5.36 20.03 -2.28
N PHE A 155 4.59 19.48 -1.34
CA PHE A 155 3.61 18.43 -1.65
C PHE A 155 2.31 18.94 -2.29
N ARG A 156 1.93 20.20 -2.02
CA ARG A 156 0.67 20.84 -2.47
C ARG A 156 -0.56 19.99 -2.12
N PRO A 157 -0.78 19.65 -0.84
CA PRO A 157 -1.69 18.60 -0.43
C PRO A 157 -3.18 18.93 -0.71
N THR A 158 -3.88 17.96 -1.29
CA THR A 158 -5.32 17.98 -1.56
C THR A 158 -6.05 16.94 -0.70
N ASN A 159 -7.38 17.07 -0.61
CA ASN A 159 -8.27 16.11 0.08
C ASN A 159 -7.82 15.77 1.52
N VAL A 160 -7.30 16.77 2.25
CA VAL A 160 -6.71 16.63 3.58
C VAL A 160 -7.77 16.32 4.64
N LEU A 161 -7.59 15.20 5.36
CA LEU A 161 -8.44 14.79 6.47
C LEU A 161 -8.11 15.60 7.73
N ARG A 162 -8.77 16.75 7.89
CA ARG A 162 -8.48 17.76 8.93
C ARG A 162 -8.59 17.27 10.38
N SER A 163 -9.28 16.16 10.64
CA SER A 163 -9.44 15.58 11.99
C SER A 163 -8.21 14.81 12.48
N VAL A 164 -7.31 14.38 11.58
CA VAL A 164 -5.98 13.82 11.89
C VAL A 164 -4.91 14.59 11.12
N PRO A 165 -4.54 15.80 11.57
CA PRO A 165 -3.58 16.66 10.89
C PRO A 165 -2.16 16.07 10.97
N HIS A 166 -1.51 15.92 9.83
CA HIS A 166 -0.08 15.58 9.77
C HIS A 166 0.77 16.69 10.41
N ARG A 167 1.88 16.31 11.04
CA ARG A 167 2.78 17.24 11.72
C ARG A 167 4.22 17.08 11.25
N TYR A 168 4.89 18.18 10.96
CA TYR A 168 6.32 18.20 10.62
C TYR A 168 7.15 18.38 11.89
N THR A 169 7.72 17.30 12.42
CA THR A 169 8.58 17.30 13.63
C THR A 169 9.95 16.65 13.33
N ASN A 170 10.75 16.36 14.34
CA ASN A 170 11.94 15.52 14.21
C ASN A 170 11.61 14.10 14.70
N ALA A 171 12.15 13.09 14.02
CA ALA A 171 12.16 11.71 14.48
C ALA A 171 13.12 11.54 15.69
N PRO A 172 13.10 10.38 16.39
CA PRO A 172 13.92 10.16 17.58
C PRO A 172 15.45 10.30 17.39
N ASP A 173 15.95 10.19 16.15
CA ASP A 173 17.35 10.43 15.77
C ASP A 173 17.65 11.91 15.42
N GLY A 174 16.68 12.80 15.61
CA GLY A 174 16.76 14.22 15.25
C GLY A 174 16.42 14.55 13.79
N LYS A 175 16.19 13.55 12.92
CA LYS A 175 15.96 13.80 11.49
C LYS A 175 14.57 14.42 11.23
N ARG A 176 14.53 15.47 10.40
CA ARG A 176 13.29 16.15 9.99
C ARG A 176 12.33 15.17 9.30
N ALA A 177 11.08 15.09 9.78
CA ALA A 177 10.10 14.10 9.31
C ALA A 177 8.65 14.61 9.39
N ILE A 178 7.75 13.96 8.65
CA ILE A 178 6.31 13.95 8.94
C ILE A 178 6.06 12.87 10.00
N GLN A 179 5.38 13.21 11.09
CA GLN A 179 4.91 12.27 12.11
C GLN A 179 3.46 11.88 11.82
N ALA A 180 3.20 10.58 11.82
CA ALA A 180 1.89 9.96 11.93
C ALA A 180 1.72 9.43 13.36
N HIS A 181 0.77 9.99 14.10
CA HIS A 181 0.49 9.60 15.49
C HIS A 181 -0.72 8.66 15.55
N TYR A 182 -0.58 7.51 16.20
CA TYR A 182 -1.64 6.52 16.36
C TYR A 182 -2.03 6.37 17.83
N PRO A 183 -3.13 6.98 18.28
CA PRO A 183 -3.66 6.75 19.62
C PRO A 183 -4.03 5.28 19.83
N ARG A 184 -3.95 4.81 21.07
CA ARG A 184 -4.45 3.50 21.48
C ARG A 184 -5.93 3.33 21.08
N GLY A 185 -6.25 2.21 20.44
CA GLY A 185 -7.59 1.94 19.89
C GLY A 185 -7.78 2.38 18.43
N SER A 186 -6.92 3.24 17.88
CA SER A 186 -7.08 3.73 16.51
C SER A 186 -6.82 2.65 15.46
N TYR A 187 -7.70 2.59 14.45
CA TYR A 187 -7.47 1.86 13.19
C TYR A 187 -7.91 2.71 11.99
N THR A 188 -9.09 2.48 11.41
CA THR A 188 -9.56 3.27 10.26
C THR A 188 -9.94 4.69 10.66
N PHE A 189 -9.88 5.62 9.70
CA PHE A 189 -10.46 6.96 9.84
C PHE A 189 -11.99 6.98 10.09
N GLY A 190 -12.68 5.84 9.94
CA GLY A 190 -14.09 5.70 10.31
C GLY A 190 -14.32 5.32 11.79
N HIS A 191 -13.26 5.17 12.58
CA HIS A 191 -13.32 4.80 13.99
C HIS A 191 -12.75 5.91 14.89
N ASN A 192 -13.19 5.96 16.16
CA ASN A 192 -12.72 6.90 17.17
C ASN A 192 -12.06 6.14 18.33
N PRO A 193 -10.82 6.47 18.73
CA PRO A 193 -10.00 7.56 18.21
C PRO A 193 -9.47 7.30 16.79
N GLN A 194 -9.40 8.33 15.97
CA GLN A 194 -8.68 8.29 14.70
C GLN A 194 -7.17 8.38 14.95
N GLY A 195 -6.36 7.89 14.00
CA GLY A 195 -4.90 7.98 14.06
C GLY A 195 -4.26 8.02 12.67
N GLY A 196 -3.04 8.52 12.60
CA GLY A 196 -2.25 8.66 11.37
C GLY A 196 -2.46 9.99 10.66
N PHE A 197 -2.51 9.96 9.32
CA PHE A 197 -2.91 11.09 8.48
C PHE A 197 -3.44 10.63 7.12
N SER A 198 -4.19 11.51 6.44
CA SER A 198 -4.66 11.27 5.07
C SER A 198 -4.69 12.57 4.25
N PHE A 199 -3.95 12.58 3.14
CA PHE A 199 -4.07 13.54 2.06
C PHE A 199 -3.65 12.90 0.73
N TYR A 200 -3.81 13.63 -0.38
CA TYR A 200 -3.21 13.30 -1.68
C TYR A 200 -2.27 14.45 -2.07
N ALA A 201 -1.23 14.18 -2.85
CA ALA A 201 -0.21 15.16 -3.16
C ALA A 201 0.34 14.99 -4.59
N PRO A 202 0.11 15.95 -5.51
CA PRO A 202 0.73 15.91 -6.84
C PRO A 202 2.22 16.25 -6.79
N GLY A 203 2.67 17.00 -5.77
CA GLY A 203 4.04 17.50 -5.69
C GLY A 203 4.36 18.61 -6.71
N PRO A 204 5.64 18.90 -6.95
CA PRO A 204 6.11 19.93 -7.88
C PRO A 204 6.24 19.47 -9.34
N LEU A 205 6.34 18.16 -9.60
CA LEU A 205 6.58 17.58 -10.93
C LEU A 205 5.27 17.06 -11.56
N ASN A 206 4.94 17.49 -12.78
CA ASN A 206 3.76 16.97 -13.47
C ASN A 206 4.00 15.55 -14.00
N LEU A 207 3.21 14.59 -13.52
CA LEU A 207 3.28 13.16 -13.89
C LEU A 207 2.33 12.77 -15.04
N GLU A 208 1.54 13.68 -15.61
CA GLU A 208 0.55 13.35 -16.65
C GLU A 208 1.17 12.80 -17.95
N ASN A 209 2.44 13.05 -18.21
CA ASN A 209 3.18 12.48 -19.34
C ASN A 209 4.12 11.32 -18.95
N ALA A 210 4.13 10.90 -17.68
CA ALA A 210 4.90 9.76 -17.23
C ALA A 210 4.20 8.44 -17.57
N LYS A 211 4.88 7.58 -18.33
CA LYS A 211 4.51 6.18 -18.53
C LYS A 211 5.08 5.31 -17.40
N GLU A 212 6.26 5.64 -16.91
CA GLU A 212 6.83 5.05 -15.70
C GLU A 212 7.27 6.15 -14.71
N ALA A 213 6.93 5.95 -13.44
CA ALA A 213 7.35 6.79 -12.34
C ALA A 213 7.91 5.95 -11.19
N THR A 214 8.93 6.48 -10.51
CA THR A 214 9.39 5.98 -9.22
C THR A 214 8.91 6.92 -8.12
N PHE A 215 8.35 6.38 -7.03
CA PHE A 215 8.10 7.11 -5.79
C PHE A 215 8.82 6.45 -4.63
N ALA A 216 9.52 7.23 -3.82
CA ALA A 216 10.31 6.74 -2.71
C ALA A 216 10.22 7.64 -1.48
N TYR A 217 10.44 7.04 -0.31
CA TYR A 217 10.56 7.73 0.97
C TYR A 217 11.30 6.84 1.97
N SER A 218 11.88 7.46 2.99
CA SER A 218 12.37 6.76 4.17
C SER A 218 11.28 6.73 5.24
N VAL A 219 11.09 5.57 5.88
CA VAL A 219 10.16 5.38 7.00
C VAL A 219 10.91 4.86 8.24
N PHE A 220 10.53 5.36 9.42
CA PHE A 220 11.10 5.00 10.71
C PHE A 220 9.98 4.57 11.66
N PHE A 221 9.99 3.28 12.01
CA PHE A 221 9.20 2.72 13.10
C PHE A 221 10.06 2.79 14.39
N PRO A 222 9.66 3.53 15.44
CA PRO A 222 10.44 3.61 16.68
C PRO A 222 10.67 2.25 17.33
N GLU A 223 11.73 2.15 18.14
CA GLU A 223 12.05 0.90 18.85
C GLU A 223 10.85 0.41 19.67
N GLY A 224 10.54 -0.89 19.54
CA GLY A 224 9.37 -1.47 20.19
C GLY A 224 8.01 -0.99 19.64
N PHE A 225 7.94 -0.39 18.44
CA PHE A 225 6.67 -0.17 17.74
C PHE A 225 5.94 -1.51 17.54
N ASN A 226 4.65 -1.57 17.86
CA ASN A 226 3.84 -2.77 17.69
C ASN A 226 2.96 -2.66 16.44
N PHE A 227 3.32 -3.44 15.42
CA PHE A 227 2.67 -3.51 14.11
C PHE A 227 1.25 -4.13 14.10
N GLN A 228 0.82 -4.79 15.18
CA GLN A 228 -0.48 -5.49 15.29
C GLN A 228 -0.74 -6.42 14.11
N LEU A 229 -1.92 -6.35 13.46
CA LEU A 229 -2.23 -7.11 12.26
C LEU A 229 -1.88 -6.37 10.95
N GLY A 230 -1.62 -5.07 11.02
CA GLY A 230 -1.15 -4.26 9.90
C GLY A 230 -1.69 -2.84 9.84
N GLY A 231 -1.21 -2.09 8.85
CA GLY A 231 -1.61 -0.72 8.56
C GLY A 231 -1.08 -0.23 7.21
N LYS A 232 -1.63 0.88 6.73
CA LYS A 232 -1.34 1.44 5.39
C LYS A 232 -0.14 2.36 5.42
N LEU A 233 0.57 2.41 4.30
CA LEU A 233 1.67 3.34 4.04
C LEU A 233 1.40 4.08 2.70
N PRO A 234 2.08 5.22 2.45
CA PRO A 234 1.96 5.94 1.19
C PRO A 234 2.32 5.10 -0.06
N GLY A 235 1.90 5.60 -1.22
CA GLY A 235 2.24 5.06 -2.54
C GLY A 235 1.62 5.88 -3.67
N LEU A 236 1.90 5.54 -4.92
CA LEU A 236 1.40 6.19 -6.13
C LEU A 236 -0.09 5.92 -6.39
N TYR A 237 -0.76 6.92 -6.95
CA TYR A 237 -2.14 6.79 -7.42
C TYR A 237 -2.35 7.49 -8.77
N GLY A 238 -3.44 7.12 -9.44
CA GLY A 238 -3.80 7.70 -10.71
C GLY A 238 -5.19 7.33 -11.19
N GLY A 239 -5.55 7.86 -12.36
CA GLY A 239 -6.86 7.67 -12.96
C GLY A 239 -7.11 8.58 -14.17
N ASN A 240 -8.26 8.44 -14.81
CA ASN A 240 -8.64 9.23 -15.99
C ASN A 240 -8.72 10.73 -15.65
N SER A 241 -9.28 11.04 -14.48
CA SER A 241 -9.40 12.39 -13.92
C SER A 241 -8.91 12.42 -12.46
N ASP A 242 -8.61 13.62 -11.94
CA ASP A 242 -8.25 13.82 -10.54
C ASP A 242 -9.36 13.33 -9.57
N ALA A 243 -10.63 13.47 -9.99
CA ALA A 243 -11.81 13.05 -9.24
C ALA A 243 -11.97 11.51 -9.19
N GLU A 244 -11.73 10.81 -10.30
CA GLU A 244 -11.71 9.34 -10.32
C GLU A 244 -10.52 8.76 -9.55
N ALA A 245 -9.34 9.40 -9.67
CA ALA A 245 -8.10 8.88 -9.10
C ALA A 245 -8.15 8.69 -7.56
N VAL A 246 -8.83 9.57 -6.83
CA VAL A 246 -9.05 9.41 -5.37
C VAL A 246 -10.05 8.30 -5.02
N GLY A 247 -10.76 7.75 -6.01
CA GLY A 247 -11.76 6.70 -5.87
C GLY A 247 -11.22 5.38 -5.33
N CYS A 248 -10.08 4.90 -5.84
CA CYS A 248 -9.53 3.55 -5.66
C CYS A 248 -8.97 3.26 -4.25
N SER A 249 -9.82 3.28 -3.23
CA SER A 249 -9.48 2.93 -1.85
C SER A 249 -10.69 2.59 -0.99
N GLY A 250 -10.46 1.93 0.16
CA GLY A 250 -11.48 1.75 1.20
C GLY A 250 -12.64 0.84 0.81
N GLY A 251 -12.43 -0.10 -0.10
CA GLY A 251 -13.48 -0.98 -0.64
C GLY A 251 -14.16 -0.47 -1.92
N ARG A 252 -13.85 0.76 -2.36
CA ARG A 252 -14.20 1.24 -3.70
C ARG A 252 -13.16 0.78 -4.71
N ARG A 253 -13.61 0.32 -5.88
CA ARG A 253 -12.80 -0.15 -7.00
C ARG A 253 -13.46 0.34 -8.29
N ASP A 254 -12.66 0.78 -9.25
CA ASP A 254 -13.13 1.23 -10.56
C ASP A 254 -12.04 0.92 -11.61
N ASP A 255 -12.42 0.90 -12.89
CA ASP A 255 -11.51 0.71 -14.02
C ASP A 255 -10.82 2.02 -14.45
N GLY A 256 -11.37 3.17 -14.03
CA GLY A 256 -10.87 4.51 -14.29
C GLY A 256 -9.85 5.04 -13.27
N CYS A 257 -9.48 4.26 -12.25
CA CYS A 257 -8.47 4.62 -11.27
C CYS A 257 -7.52 3.47 -10.90
N PHE A 258 -6.41 3.82 -10.24
CA PHE A 258 -5.57 2.86 -9.54
C PHE A 258 -4.90 3.47 -8.30
N SER A 259 -4.52 2.61 -7.35
CA SER A 259 -3.49 2.93 -6.35
C SER A 259 -2.51 1.76 -6.20
N ALA A 260 -1.22 2.02 -6.27
CA ALA A 260 -0.19 1.17 -5.71
C ALA A 260 0.21 1.78 -4.37
N ARG A 261 -0.02 1.08 -3.27
CA ARG A 261 0.38 1.52 -1.93
C ARG A 261 1.13 0.42 -1.23
N LEU A 262 1.83 0.77 -0.17
CA LEU A 262 2.46 -0.20 0.72
C LEU A 262 1.61 -0.47 1.96
N MET A 263 1.90 -1.58 2.63
CA MET A 263 1.38 -1.92 3.94
C MET A 263 2.48 -2.50 4.82
N TRP A 264 2.34 -2.31 6.13
CA TRP A 264 2.93 -3.24 7.10
C TRP A 264 1.87 -4.25 7.56
N ARG A 265 2.33 -5.41 8.00
CA ARG A 265 1.57 -6.47 8.67
C ARG A 265 2.20 -6.83 10.01
N GLY A 266 1.63 -7.80 10.69
CA GLY A 266 2.20 -8.34 11.92
C GLY A 266 3.67 -8.72 11.79
N GLN A 267 4.41 -8.50 12.89
CA GLN A 267 5.87 -8.64 12.95
C GLN A 267 6.64 -7.76 11.96
N GLY A 268 6.02 -6.69 11.43
CA GLY A 268 6.65 -5.74 10.52
C GLY A 268 6.75 -6.21 9.07
N ARG A 269 6.20 -7.38 8.70
CA ARG A 269 6.21 -7.88 7.32
C ARG A 269 5.60 -6.85 6.36
N GLY A 270 6.32 -6.50 5.29
CA GLY A 270 5.86 -5.55 4.29
C GLY A 270 5.15 -6.21 3.10
N GLU A 271 4.27 -5.49 2.42
CA GLU A 271 3.63 -5.90 1.17
C GLU A 271 3.36 -4.70 0.25
N PHE A 272 3.23 -4.96 -1.05
CA PHE A 272 2.41 -4.11 -1.93
C PHE A 272 0.93 -4.37 -1.62
N TYR A 273 0.12 -3.31 -1.65
CA TYR A 273 -1.31 -3.33 -1.42
C TYR A 273 -2.05 -2.51 -2.49
N THR A 274 -2.50 -3.18 -3.55
CA THR A 274 -2.90 -2.54 -4.81
C THR A 274 -4.41 -2.52 -5.02
N TYR A 275 -4.90 -1.44 -5.63
CA TYR A 275 -6.23 -1.32 -6.21
C TYR A 275 -6.02 -1.05 -7.69
N PHE A 276 -6.12 -2.09 -8.53
CA PHE A 276 -6.04 -1.99 -9.99
C PHE A 276 -7.39 -2.34 -10.63
N PRO A 277 -7.65 -1.89 -11.88
CA PRO A 277 -8.88 -2.13 -12.63
C PRO A 277 -9.48 -3.53 -12.44
N PRO A 278 -10.67 -3.65 -11.84
CA PRO A 278 -11.29 -4.94 -11.55
C PRO A 278 -11.71 -5.74 -12.78
N SER A 279 -11.93 -5.11 -13.95
CA SER A 279 -12.30 -5.86 -15.17
C SER A 279 -11.14 -6.60 -15.83
N ALA A 280 -9.89 -6.29 -15.46
CA ALA A 280 -8.71 -6.79 -16.16
C ALA A 280 -8.19 -8.14 -15.58
N PRO A 281 -8.45 -9.29 -16.21
CA PRO A 281 -8.09 -10.61 -15.66
C PRO A 281 -6.58 -10.82 -15.56
N ALA A 282 -5.76 -10.09 -16.34
CA ALA A 282 -4.30 -10.13 -16.25
C ALA A 282 -3.77 -9.79 -14.84
N ASN A 283 -4.52 -9.01 -14.05
CA ASN A 283 -4.17 -8.65 -12.68
C ASN A 283 -4.30 -9.83 -11.70
N GLN A 284 -4.95 -10.94 -12.07
CA GLN A 284 -5.04 -12.15 -11.23
C GLN A 284 -3.67 -12.77 -10.91
N LYS A 285 -2.61 -12.46 -11.66
CA LYS A 285 -1.24 -12.89 -11.31
C LYS A 285 -0.78 -12.37 -9.94
N LEU A 286 -1.27 -11.19 -9.53
CA LEU A 286 -0.96 -10.58 -8.23
C LEU A 286 -1.38 -11.47 -7.06
N CYS A 287 -2.42 -12.29 -7.24
CA CYS A 287 -2.96 -13.15 -6.18
C CYS A 287 -1.99 -14.25 -5.72
N ASN A 288 -0.97 -14.58 -6.53
CA ASN A 288 -0.09 -15.73 -6.35
C ASN A 288 1.40 -15.36 -6.22
N VAL A 289 1.73 -14.07 -6.03
CA VAL A 289 3.13 -13.61 -5.92
C VAL A 289 3.75 -14.09 -4.60
N ALA A 290 4.95 -14.67 -4.67
CA ALA A 290 5.67 -15.15 -3.50
C ALA A 290 6.13 -13.99 -2.58
N PRO A 291 6.31 -14.22 -1.26
CA PRO A 291 6.08 -15.48 -0.53
C PRO A 291 4.61 -15.69 -0.10
N SER A 292 3.77 -14.65 -0.14
CA SER A 292 2.35 -14.76 0.23
C SER A 292 1.55 -13.59 -0.36
N SER A 293 0.49 -13.91 -1.10
CA SER A 293 -0.38 -12.90 -1.71
C SER A 293 -1.85 -13.31 -1.59
N HIS A 294 -2.75 -12.34 -1.70
CA HIS A 294 -4.20 -12.54 -1.61
C HIS A 294 -4.94 -11.43 -2.36
N CYS A 295 -5.69 -11.80 -3.39
CA CYS A 295 -6.68 -10.90 -3.99
C CYS A 295 -7.98 -10.95 -3.22
N ASN A 296 -8.48 -9.77 -2.82
CA ASN A 296 -9.78 -9.63 -2.21
C ASN A 296 -10.80 -9.09 -3.25
N PRO A 297 -12.08 -9.53 -3.23
CA PRO A 297 -13.09 -9.03 -4.16
C PRO A 297 -13.51 -7.58 -3.86
N THR A 298 -13.62 -7.20 -2.58
CA THR A 298 -14.04 -5.86 -2.14
C THR A 298 -12.87 -4.91 -2.02
N TYR A 299 -11.81 -5.35 -1.33
CA TYR A 299 -10.65 -4.53 -1.01
C TYR A 299 -9.51 -4.76 -2.01
N GLY A 300 -8.38 -4.06 -1.81
CA GLY A 300 -7.18 -4.23 -2.63
C GLY A 300 -6.52 -5.60 -2.46
N ALA A 301 -5.68 -5.97 -3.42
CA ALA A 301 -4.85 -7.17 -3.37
C ALA A 301 -3.60 -6.94 -2.53
N SER A 302 -3.29 -7.90 -1.65
CA SER A 302 -2.02 -8.00 -0.93
C SER A 302 -1.03 -8.80 -1.76
N VAL A 303 0.17 -8.26 -1.96
CA VAL A 303 1.15 -8.76 -2.93
C VAL A 303 2.54 -8.80 -2.29
N GLY A 304 3.19 -9.97 -2.31
CA GLY A 304 4.55 -10.16 -1.78
C GLY A 304 4.67 -9.98 -0.27
N THR A 305 3.67 -10.42 0.49
CA THR A 305 3.54 -10.21 1.94
C THR A 305 4.65 -10.91 2.72
N GLY A 306 5.63 -10.15 3.20
CA GLY A 306 6.82 -10.68 3.84
C GLY A 306 7.99 -10.97 2.90
N SER A 307 8.00 -10.44 1.67
CA SER A 307 9.25 -10.34 0.86
C SER A 307 10.33 -9.52 1.57
N PHE A 308 9.92 -8.69 2.54
CA PHE A 308 10.78 -7.96 3.46
C PHE A 308 10.06 -7.72 4.79
N THR A 309 10.81 -7.28 5.80
CA THR A 309 10.30 -6.94 7.13
C THR A 309 10.84 -5.57 7.53
N PHE A 310 9.95 -4.67 7.94
CA PHE A 310 10.31 -3.40 8.55
C PHE A 310 10.96 -3.63 9.93
N PRO A 311 12.20 -3.17 10.15
CA PRO A 311 12.81 -3.13 11.46
C PRO A 311 12.14 -2.07 12.35
N THR A 312 12.41 -2.13 13.65
CA THR A 312 12.18 -1.00 14.56
C THR A 312 13.52 -0.34 14.92
N GLY A 313 13.50 0.93 15.32
CA GLY A 313 14.68 1.68 15.75
C GLY A 313 15.61 2.18 14.64
N ARG A 314 15.34 1.90 13.35
CA ARG A 314 16.09 2.47 12.21
C ARG A 314 15.19 2.92 11.06
N TRP A 315 15.72 3.83 10.24
CA TRP A 315 15.14 4.16 8.94
C TRP A 315 15.23 2.97 8.00
N THR A 316 14.20 2.82 7.17
CA THR A 316 14.16 1.92 6.00
C THR A 316 13.77 2.77 4.80
N THR A 317 14.54 2.74 3.73
CA THR A 317 14.16 3.40 2.47
C THR A 317 13.32 2.44 1.65
N VAL A 318 12.13 2.87 1.23
CA VAL A 318 11.27 2.15 0.29
C VAL A 318 11.12 2.97 -0.99
N ALA A 319 11.17 2.31 -2.13
CA ALA A 319 10.98 2.93 -3.44
C ALA A 319 10.16 1.99 -4.34
N GLU A 320 9.05 2.46 -4.88
CA GLU A 320 8.22 1.74 -5.83
C GLU A 320 8.39 2.33 -7.25
N ARG A 321 8.80 1.50 -8.21
CA ARG A 321 8.74 1.77 -9.66
C ARG A 321 7.41 1.24 -10.17
N VAL A 322 6.62 2.10 -10.80
CA VAL A 322 5.31 1.76 -11.35
C VAL A 322 5.29 2.15 -12.82
N LYS A 323 4.97 1.20 -13.71
CA LYS A 323 4.85 1.39 -15.15
C LYS A 323 3.42 1.17 -15.60
N LEU A 324 2.84 2.19 -16.20
CA LEU A 324 1.51 2.13 -16.81
C LEU A 324 1.57 1.31 -18.09
N ASN A 325 0.58 0.43 -18.25
CA ASN A 325 0.36 -0.30 -19.48
C ASN A 325 -0.11 0.62 -20.62
N ASP A 326 0.07 0.18 -21.85
CA ASP A 326 -0.62 0.76 -23.00
C ASP A 326 -2.09 0.35 -22.97
N ALA A 327 -3.00 1.24 -23.40
CA ALA A 327 -4.44 0.98 -23.30
C ALA A 327 -4.84 -0.26 -24.13
N GLY A 328 -5.57 -1.19 -23.50
CA GLY A 328 -5.89 -2.50 -24.08
C GLY A 328 -4.76 -3.54 -24.06
N GLN A 329 -3.58 -3.22 -23.55
CA GLN A 329 -2.45 -4.14 -23.39
C GLN A 329 -2.19 -4.47 -21.92
N ALA A 330 -1.71 -5.69 -21.66
CA ALA A 330 -1.26 -6.14 -20.35
C ALA A 330 0.27 -6.12 -20.28
N ASN A 331 0.86 -4.92 -20.34
CA ASN A 331 2.31 -4.68 -20.36
C ASN A 331 2.79 -3.67 -19.30
N GLY A 332 1.97 -3.39 -18.28
CA GLY A 332 2.37 -2.58 -17.12
C GLY A 332 3.21 -3.38 -16.11
N GLU A 333 3.89 -2.69 -15.21
CA GLU A 333 4.79 -3.29 -14.21
C GLU A 333 4.64 -2.61 -12.85
N ILE A 334 4.89 -3.36 -11.77
CA ILE A 334 5.24 -2.80 -10.46
C ILE A 334 6.49 -3.47 -9.92
N GLU A 335 7.34 -2.69 -9.28
CA GLU A 335 8.54 -3.18 -8.60
C GLU A 335 8.78 -2.39 -7.31
N LEU A 336 9.07 -3.10 -6.22
CA LEU A 336 9.37 -2.51 -4.91
C LEU A 336 10.81 -2.80 -4.53
N PHE A 337 11.53 -1.73 -4.23
CA PHE A 337 12.88 -1.74 -3.68
C PHE A 337 12.85 -1.37 -2.20
N VAL A 338 13.65 -2.08 -1.39
CA VAL A 338 13.79 -1.85 0.05
C VAL A 338 15.28 -1.79 0.39
N ASP A 339 15.72 -0.69 0.99
CA ASP A 339 17.13 -0.34 1.21
C ASP A 339 18.00 -0.55 -0.06
N GLY A 340 17.42 -0.21 -1.23
CA GLY A 340 18.06 -0.31 -2.56
C GLY A 340 17.96 -1.68 -3.25
N ARG A 341 17.34 -2.69 -2.63
CA ARG A 341 17.21 -4.06 -3.18
C ARG A 341 15.80 -4.31 -3.70
N SER A 342 15.63 -4.78 -4.94
CA SER A 342 14.34 -5.24 -5.44
C SER A 342 13.87 -6.47 -4.64
N VAL A 343 12.64 -6.43 -4.11
CA VAL A 343 12.03 -7.48 -3.26
C VAL A 343 10.69 -7.98 -3.78
N ILE A 344 10.03 -7.21 -4.64
CA ILE A 344 8.83 -7.63 -5.38
C ILE A 344 8.98 -7.03 -6.79
N ASN A 345 8.87 -7.83 -7.85
CA ASN A 345 8.78 -7.37 -9.24
C ASN A 345 7.68 -8.18 -9.94
N VAL A 346 6.71 -7.49 -10.56
CA VAL A 346 5.58 -8.11 -11.25
C VAL A 346 5.29 -7.35 -12.54
N SER A 347 5.43 -8.03 -13.68
CA SER A 347 5.22 -7.48 -15.01
C SER A 347 3.97 -8.03 -15.71
N GLY A 348 3.57 -7.36 -16.79
CA GLY A 348 2.43 -7.72 -17.64
C GLY A 348 1.06 -7.48 -16.98
N LEU A 349 0.93 -6.36 -16.27
CA LEU A 349 -0.25 -5.94 -15.52
C LEU A 349 -1.10 -4.94 -16.33
N VAL A 350 -2.31 -4.64 -15.82
CA VAL A 350 -3.19 -3.58 -16.33
C VAL A 350 -3.53 -2.62 -15.20
N LEU A 351 -2.89 -1.46 -15.19
CA LEU A 351 -3.09 -0.39 -14.22
C LEU A 351 -4.08 0.67 -14.72
N ARG A 352 -4.30 0.74 -16.04
CA ARG A 352 -5.30 1.62 -16.68
C ARG A 352 -5.99 0.93 -17.85
N THR A 353 -7.28 1.22 -18.01
CA THR A 353 -8.10 0.71 -19.13
C THR A 353 -8.13 1.66 -20.33
N SER A 354 -7.93 2.97 -20.10
CA SER A 354 -8.00 4.01 -21.12
C SER A 354 -6.69 4.81 -21.24
N ASN A 355 -6.53 5.54 -22.35
CA ASN A 355 -5.40 6.46 -22.52
C ASN A 355 -5.48 7.73 -21.64
N ALA A 356 -6.66 8.06 -21.10
CA ALA A 356 -6.82 9.15 -20.13
C ALA A 356 -6.26 8.78 -18.75
N GLY A 357 -6.13 7.48 -18.43
CA GLY A 357 -5.54 7.03 -17.18
C GLY A 357 -4.07 7.46 -17.07
N LYS A 358 -3.77 8.37 -16.13
CA LYS A 358 -2.43 8.91 -15.84
C LYS A 358 -2.11 8.83 -14.34
N PHE A 359 -0.84 8.95 -13.97
CA PHE A 359 -0.44 9.23 -12.59
C PHE A 359 -0.99 10.60 -12.14
N ARG A 360 -1.46 10.68 -10.89
CA ARG A 360 -1.95 11.91 -10.25
C ARG A 360 -1.15 12.32 -9.00
N GLY A 361 -0.15 11.52 -8.61
CA GLY A 361 0.80 11.83 -7.54
C GLY A 361 0.88 10.74 -6.47
N MET A 362 1.08 11.18 -5.22
CA MET A 362 1.22 10.35 -4.03
C MET A 362 -0.08 10.31 -3.22
N GLN A 363 -0.57 9.12 -2.88
CA GLN A 363 -1.67 8.90 -1.94
C GLN A 363 -1.09 8.79 -0.52
N MET A 364 -0.97 9.94 0.14
CA MET A 364 -0.36 10.12 1.44
C MET A 364 -1.31 9.72 2.57
N GLN A 365 -1.54 8.41 2.70
CA GLN A 365 -2.45 7.82 3.68
C GLN A 365 -1.75 6.78 4.54
N THR A 366 -1.77 6.96 5.86
CA THR A 366 -1.20 5.99 6.80
C THR A 366 -2.05 5.89 8.06
N PHE A 367 -2.37 4.66 8.46
CA PHE A 367 -3.30 4.29 9.53
C PHE A 367 -3.22 2.78 9.80
N PHE A 368 -3.40 2.35 11.05
CA PHE A 368 -3.60 0.93 11.40
C PHE A 368 -4.88 0.39 10.73
N GLY A 369 -4.93 -0.85 10.23
CA GLY A 369 -6.20 -1.34 9.68
C GLY A 369 -6.19 -2.45 8.62
N GLY A 370 -7.33 -2.53 7.95
CA GLY A 370 -8.30 -3.59 8.24
C GLY A 370 -9.50 -2.96 8.96
N SER A 371 -10.72 -3.46 8.78
CA SER A 371 -11.96 -2.73 9.13
C SER A 371 -12.57 -3.09 10.49
N LYS A 372 -11.80 -3.69 11.40
CA LYS A 372 -12.29 -4.26 12.65
C LYS A 372 -11.36 -3.98 13.85
N PRO A 373 -11.84 -4.07 15.11
CA PRO A 373 -11.07 -3.73 16.31
C PRO A 373 -9.76 -4.51 16.51
N GLU A 374 -9.63 -5.75 16.01
CA GLU A 374 -8.38 -6.52 16.12
C GLU A 374 -7.18 -5.89 15.37
N PHE A 375 -7.43 -4.89 14.50
CA PHE A 375 -6.38 -4.11 13.85
C PHE A 375 -5.94 -2.87 14.65
N ALA A 376 -6.61 -2.53 15.76
CA ALA A 376 -6.36 -1.31 16.52
C ALA A 376 -4.93 -1.22 17.07
N SER A 377 -4.35 -0.01 17.05
CA SER A 377 -3.09 0.29 17.71
C SER A 377 -3.20 -0.06 19.21
N PRO A 378 -2.27 -0.84 19.80
CA PRO A 378 -2.44 -1.41 21.14
C PRO A 378 -2.02 -0.44 22.25
N LYS A 379 -1.30 0.61 21.86
CA LYS A 379 -0.75 1.71 22.66
C LYS A 379 -0.71 2.97 21.79
N ASP A 380 -0.45 4.10 22.41
CA ASP A 380 -0.06 5.31 21.69
C ASP A 380 1.35 5.11 21.10
N GLN A 381 1.51 5.36 19.80
CA GLN A 381 2.79 5.19 19.09
C GLN A 381 2.81 5.97 17.78
N ASP A 382 4.01 6.26 17.28
CA ASP A 382 4.22 7.07 16.08
C ASP A 382 4.92 6.29 14.96
N VAL A 383 4.79 6.78 13.72
CA VAL A 383 5.70 6.46 12.60
C VAL A 383 6.15 7.76 11.95
N TYR A 384 7.43 7.83 11.59
CA TYR A 384 8.05 9.02 11.01
C TYR A 384 8.44 8.77 9.56
N PHE A 385 8.23 9.76 8.69
CA PHE A 385 8.48 9.68 7.25
C PHE A 385 9.34 10.85 6.77
N SER A 386 10.33 10.59 5.91
CA SER A 386 11.26 11.61 5.40
C SER A 386 11.73 11.25 3.98
N ASP A 387 12.62 12.06 3.41
CA ASP A 387 13.28 11.83 2.12
C ASP A 387 12.33 11.61 0.91
N PHE A 388 11.12 12.17 0.94
CA PHE A 388 10.12 11.97 -0.12
C PHE A 388 10.67 12.38 -1.48
N SER A 389 10.61 11.46 -2.45
CA SER A 389 11.29 11.55 -3.73
C SER A 389 10.42 10.99 -4.83
N VAL A 390 10.34 11.66 -5.99
CA VAL A 390 9.67 11.13 -7.19
C VAL A 390 10.53 11.38 -8.41
N ALA A 391 10.61 10.40 -9.30
CA ALA A 391 11.24 10.51 -10.61
C ALA A 391 10.29 10.02 -11.72
N ILE A 392 10.37 10.63 -12.90
CA ILE A 392 9.83 10.07 -14.15
C ILE A 392 10.98 9.34 -14.85
N THR A 393 10.76 8.07 -15.15
CA THR A 393 11.78 7.18 -15.74
C THR A 393 11.43 6.73 -17.16
N GLU A 394 10.14 6.77 -17.54
CA GLU A 394 9.68 6.57 -18.93
C GLU A 394 8.55 7.57 -19.26
N GLY A 395 8.56 8.14 -20.47
CA GLY A 395 7.48 8.98 -21.01
C GLY A 395 6.50 8.18 -21.88
N PHE A 396 5.33 8.75 -22.15
CA PHE A 396 4.39 8.24 -23.16
C PHE A 396 4.78 8.61 -24.59
#